data_AF-A0AB39KDQ2-F1
#
_entry.id   AF-A0AB39KDQ2-F1
#
_cell.length_a   1.000
_cell.length_b   1.000
_cell.length_c   1.000
_cell.angle_alpha   90.00
_cell.angle_beta   90.00
_cell.angle_gamma   90.00
#
_symmetry.space_group_name_H-M   'P 1'
#
loop_
_entity.id
_entity.type
_entity.pdbx_description
1 polymer ?
#
loop_
_entity_poly.entity_id
_entity_poly.type
_entity_poly.pdbx_seq_one_letter_code
_entity_poly.pdbx_strand_id
1 'polypeptide(L)'
;MEKILAESALATMFHLYGTVMMVALAISLVVAVVLIMRFPRSPQEWVVGLICTIVSSLTGGSFIIMKWNLHEWVTDIWGMITLGGFFFICGLPGWAIVRWIFNFINKQEGKTIIEVMKDLKKAKDDIQS
;
A
#
# COMPACT_ATOMS: atom_id res chain seq x y z
N MET A 1 15.13 -12.11 42.01
CA MET A 1 14.26 -12.46 40.88
C MET A 1 13.62 -11.20 40.27
N GLU A 2 13.04 -10.29 41.07
CA GLU A 2 12.48 -9.00 40.59
C GLU A 2 13.49 -8.08 39.90
N LYS A 3 14.75 -7.99 40.35
CA LYS A 3 15.78 -7.17 39.68
C LYS A 3 16.16 -7.65 38.27
N ILE A 4 16.15 -8.97 38.03
CA ILE A 4 16.45 -9.56 36.70
C ILE A 4 15.27 -9.33 35.74
N LEU A 5 14.04 -9.42 36.26
CA LEU A 5 12.84 -9.07 35.49
C LEU A 5 12.80 -7.56 35.17
N ALA A 6 13.19 -6.70 36.12
CA ALA A 6 13.29 -5.26 35.89
C ALA A 6 14.38 -4.90 34.86
N GLU A 7 15.59 -5.46 34.95
CA GLU A 7 16.66 -5.23 33.95
C GLU A 7 16.31 -5.72 32.54
N SER A 8 15.60 -6.84 32.44
CA SER A 8 15.10 -7.32 31.14
C SER A 8 13.96 -6.44 30.60
N ALA A 9 13.12 -5.85 31.46
CA ALA A 9 11.97 -5.05 31.04
C ALA A 9 12.38 -3.76 30.34
N LEU A 10 13.40 -3.04 30.82
CA LEU A 10 13.81 -1.79 30.18
C LEU A 10 14.58 -2.08 28.89
N ALA A 11 15.47 -3.06 28.87
CA ALA A 11 16.16 -3.48 27.65
C ALA A 11 15.15 -3.90 26.57
N THR A 12 14.16 -4.71 26.93
CA THR A 12 13.10 -5.13 26.02
C THR A 12 12.24 -3.95 25.56
N MET A 13 11.92 -3.00 26.45
CA MET A 13 11.22 -1.75 26.10
C MET A 13 12.03 -0.85 25.16
N PHE A 14 13.34 -0.69 25.38
CA PHE A 14 14.21 0.10 24.50
C PHE A 14 14.34 -0.54 23.12
N HIS A 15 14.45 -1.87 23.05
CA HIS A 15 14.42 -2.60 21.78
C HIS A 15 13.06 -2.48 21.09
N LEU A 16 11.95 -2.63 21.82
CA LEU A 16 10.60 -2.42 21.27
C LEU A 16 10.42 -0.99 20.75
N TYR A 17 10.87 0.01 21.51
CA TYR A 17 10.76 1.41 21.15
C TYR A 17 11.59 1.74 19.91
N GLY A 18 12.81 1.18 19.82
CA GLY A 18 13.67 1.29 18.64
C GLY A 18 13.03 0.65 17.41
N THR A 19 12.50 -0.57 17.53
CA THR A 19 11.83 -1.27 16.43
C THR A 19 10.56 -0.55 15.99
N VAL A 20 9.71 -0.12 16.93
CA VAL A 20 8.49 0.64 16.65
C VAL A 20 8.81 1.98 15.99
N MET A 21 9.85 2.67 16.46
CA MET A 21 10.28 3.94 15.87
C MET A 21 10.79 3.75 14.44
N MET A 22 11.59 2.71 14.16
CA MET A 22 12.08 2.41 12.81
C MET A 22 10.96 2.00 11.85
N VAL A 23 9.99 1.22 12.33
CA VAL A 23 8.78 0.86 11.56
C VAL A 23 7.93 2.12 11.28
N ALA A 24 7.73 2.98 12.28
CA ALA A 24 7.00 4.22 12.12
C ALA A 24 7.70 5.17 11.14
N LEU A 25 9.04 5.24 11.16
CA LEU A 25 9.85 6.05 10.24
C LEU A 25 9.82 5.48 8.82
N ALA A 26 9.84 4.15 8.66
CA ALA A 26 9.62 3.51 7.37
C ALA A 26 8.21 3.83 6.82
N ILE A 27 7.17 3.68 7.65
CA ILE A 27 5.78 4.02 7.27
C ILE A 27 5.65 5.50 6.91
N SER A 28 6.26 6.40 7.67
CA SER A 28 6.18 7.85 7.41
C SER A 28 6.89 8.24 6.12
N LEU A 29 8.01 7.58 5.79
CA LEU A 29 8.69 7.75 4.49
C LEU A 29 7.82 7.22 3.33
N VAL A 30 7.14 6.08 3.51
CA VAL A 30 6.19 5.56 2.50
C VAL A 30 5.05 6.55 2.27
N VAL A 31 4.46 7.06 3.34
CA VAL A 31 3.41 8.07 3.27
C VAL A 31 3.95 9.33 2.60
N ALA A 32 5.12 9.83 3.00
CA ALA A 32 5.74 11.02 2.40
C ALA A 32 6.02 10.85 0.90
N VAL A 33 6.52 9.69 0.45
CA VAL A 33 6.76 9.42 -0.98
C VAL A 33 5.44 9.39 -1.75
N VAL A 34 4.40 8.73 -1.22
CA VAL A 34 3.06 8.71 -1.84
C VAL A 34 2.47 10.12 -1.93
N LEU A 35 2.69 10.93 -0.90
CA LEU A 35 2.24 12.32 -0.83
C LEU A 35 2.98 13.23 -1.81
N ILE A 36 4.30 13.07 -1.95
CA ILE A 36 5.15 13.90 -2.82
C ILE A 36 5.01 13.51 -4.29
N MET A 37 4.75 12.24 -4.62
CA MET A 37 4.65 11.77 -6.00
C MET A 37 3.37 12.18 -6.75
N ARG A 38 2.33 12.74 -6.11
CA ARG A 38 1.10 13.12 -6.83
C ARG A 38 0.41 14.40 -6.36
N PHE A 39 0.32 15.36 -7.28
CA PHE A 39 -0.66 16.46 -7.22
C PHE A 39 -2.11 15.92 -7.36
N PRO A 40 -3.06 16.40 -6.53
CA PRO A 40 -4.42 15.87 -6.48
C PRO A 40 -5.28 16.37 -7.65
N ARG A 41 -5.97 15.45 -8.34
CA ARG A 41 -7.07 15.79 -9.27
C ARG A 41 -8.37 16.05 -8.49
N SER A 42 -8.62 15.27 -7.44
CA SER A 42 -9.69 15.49 -6.45
C SER A 42 -9.24 14.96 -5.07
N PRO A 43 -9.68 15.58 -3.96
CA PRO A 43 -9.30 15.17 -2.61
C PRO A 43 -9.88 13.80 -2.21
N GLN A 44 -11.04 13.40 -2.74
CA GLN A 44 -11.65 12.11 -2.44
C GLN A 44 -10.89 10.93 -3.07
N GLU A 45 -10.52 11.03 -4.35
CA GLU A 45 -9.68 10.02 -5.02
C GLU A 45 -8.34 9.83 -4.32
N TRP A 46 -7.81 10.92 -3.77
CA TRP A 46 -6.54 10.92 -3.05
C TRP A 46 -6.66 10.14 -1.74
N VAL A 47 -7.70 10.38 -0.93
CA VAL A 47 -7.90 9.65 0.34
C VAL A 47 -8.10 8.16 0.05
N VAL A 48 -8.91 7.80 -0.94
CA VAL A 48 -9.18 6.39 -1.28
C VAL A 48 -7.92 5.69 -1.78
N GLY A 49 -7.12 6.35 -2.63
CA GLY A 49 -5.83 5.82 -3.07
C GLY A 49 -4.86 5.60 -1.91
N LEU A 50 -4.85 6.50 -0.93
CA LEU A 50 -3.98 6.43 0.24
C LEU A 50 -4.39 5.28 1.19
N ILE A 51 -5.68 5.14 1.49
CA ILE A 51 -6.21 4.03 2.27
C ILE A 51 -5.92 2.69 1.57
N CYS A 52 -6.16 2.59 0.27
CA CYS A 52 -5.86 1.38 -0.48
C CYS A 52 -4.38 1.02 -0.43
N THR A 53 -3.48 2.01 -0.55
CA THR A 53 -2.04 1.78 -0.46
C THR A 53 -1.66 1.18 0.89
N ILE A 54 -2.22 1.72 1.98
CA ILE A 54 -2.00 1.21 3.33
C ILE A 54 -2.54 -0.22 3.47
N VAL A 55 -3.78 -0.47 3.03
CA VAL A 55 -4.40 -1.79 3.14
C VAL A 55 -3.68 -2.84 2.28
N SER A 56 -3.28 -2.50 1.05
CA SER A 56 -2.53 -3.37 0.14
C SER A 56 -1.12 -3.66 0.68
N SER A 57 -0.48 -2.63 1.23
CA SER A 57 0.82 -2.77 1.88
C SER A 57 0.74 -3.73 3.07
N LEU A 58 -0.19 -3.49 4.01
CA LEU A 58 -0.35 -4.31 5.21
C LEU A 58 -0.76 -5.74 4.87
N THR A 59 -1.76 -5.92 4.01
CA THR A 59 -2.29 -7.25 3.67
C THR A 59 -1.28 -8.03 2.81
N GLY A 60 -0.69 -7.39 1.80
CA GLY A 60 0.29 -8.01 0.91
C GLY A 60 1.60 -8.33 1.63
N GLY A 61 2.14 -7.39 2.41
CA GLY A 61 3.34 -7.61 3.21
C GLY A 61 3.14 -8.71 4.26
N SER A 62 2.01 -8.72 4.96
CA SER A 62 1.70 -9.77 5.95
C SER A 62 1.53 -11.15 5.29
N PHE A 63 0.90 -11.22 4.12
CA PHE A 63 0.73 -12.47 3.37
C PHE A 63 2.08 -13.09 2.98
N ILE A 64 3.03 -12.27 2.52
CA ILE A 64 4.41 -12.68 2.20
C ILE A 64 5.11 -13.25 3.45
N ILE A 65 4.99 -12.57 4.59
CA ILE A 65 5.60 -13.00 5.85
C ILE A 65 5.03 -14.35 6.30
N MET A 66 3.71 -14.50 6.27
CA MET A 66 3.04 -15.73 6.68
C MET A 66 3.36 -16.91 5.74
N LYS A 67 3.41 -16.67 4.42
CA LYS A 67 3.62 -17.74 3.43
C LYS A 67 5.01 -18.34 3.48
N TRP A 68 6.02 -17.53 3.75
CA TRP A 68 7.43 -17.98 3.78
C TRP A 68 8.02 -18.06 5.19
N ASN A 69 7.20 -17.84 6.23
CA ASN A 69 7.59 -17.90 7.64
C ASN A 69 8.76 -16.94 7.99
N LEU A 70 8.78 -15.73 7.43
CA LEU A 70 9.84 -14.72 7.67
C LEU A 70 9.77 -14.07 9.07
N HIS A 71 9.11 -14.69 10.04
CA HIS A 71 9.00 -14.15 11.39
C HIS A 71 10.37 -13.99 12.06
N GLU A 72 11.33 -14.85 11.75
CA GLU A 72 12.70 -14.77 12.28
C GLU A 72 13.43 -13.51 11.82
N TRP A 73 13.08 -12.96 10.65
CA TRP A 73 13.73 -11.78 10.07
C TRP A 73 13.39 -10.49 10.81
N VAL A 74 12.44 -10.53 11.75
CA VAL A 74 12.13 -9.41 12.65
C VAL A 74 13.26 -9.18 13.66
N THR A 75 14.06 -10.21 13.97
CA THR A 75 15.13 -10.13 14.97
C THR A 75 16.42 -9.52 14.43
N ASP A 76 16.56 -9.38 13.11
CA ASP A 76 17.75 -8.83 12.45
C ASP A 76 17.46 -7.46 11.84
N ILE A 77 18.46 -6.56 11.88
CA ILE A 77 18.34 -5.21 11.31
C ILE A 77 18.10 -5.27 9.79
N TRP A 78 18.81 -6.14 9.07
CA TRP A 78 18.65 -6.26 7.62
C TRP A 78 17.34 -6.97 7.27
N GLY A 79 16.94 -7.94 8.09
CA GLY A 79 15.63 -8.56 8.01
C GLY A 79 14.49 -7.57 8.16
N MET A 80 14.52 -6.68 9.17
CA MET A 80 13.52 -5.63 9.36
C MET A 80 13.45 -4.64 8.19
N ILE A 81 14.60 -4.23 7.64
CA ILE A 81 14.65 -3.36 6.45
C ILE A 81 14.00 -4.06 5.25
N THR A 82 14.29 -5.35 5.06
CA THR A 82 13.73 -6.15 3.96
C THR A 82 12.22 -6.35 4.10
N LEU A 83 11.75 -6.62 5.32
CA LEU A 83 10.33 -6.69 5.64
C LEU A 83 9.63 -5.36 5.33
N GLY A 84 10.19 -4.23 5.77
CA GLY A 84 9.70 -2.90 5.42
C GLY A 84 9.63 -2.65 3.91
N GLY A 85 10.65 -3.12 3.17
CA GLY A 85 10.67 -3.09 1.71
C GLY A 85 9.54 -3.90 1.07
N PHE A 86 9.22 -5.09 1.60
CA PHE A 86 8.09 -5.88 1.09
C PHE A 86 6.75 -5.19 1.29
N PHE A 87 6.51 -4.62 2.48
CA PHE A 87 5.31 -3.80 2.72
C PHE A 87 5.23 -2.65 1.71
N PHE A 88 6.34 -1.98 1.42
CA PHE A 88 6.37 -0.88 0.46
C PHE A 88 6.04 -1.32 -0.97
N ILE A 89 6.72 -2.35 -1.47
CA ILE A 89 6.54 -2.84 -2.84
C ILE A 89 5.11 -3.36 -3.06
N CYS A 90 4.47 -3.94 -2.04
CA CYS A 90 3.07 -4.40 -2.14
C CYS A 90 2.04 -3.24 -2.11
N GLY A 91 2.40 -2.06 -1.63
CA GLY A 91 1.51 -0.90 -1.57
C GLY A 91 1.32 -0.21 -2.92
N LEU A 92 2.41 -0.05 -3.68
CA LEU A 92 2.42 0.66 -4.98
C LEU A 92 1.46 0.04 -6.03
N PRO A 93 1.35 -1.30 -6.17
CA PRO A 93 0.37 -1.93 -7.05
C PRO A 93 -1.07 -1.60 -6.66
N GLY A 94 -1.41 -1.60 -5.37
CA GLY A 94 -2.76 -1.27 -4.89
C GLY A 94 -3.15 0.16 -5.28
N TRP A 95 -2.24 1.11 -5.10
CA TRP A 95 -2.42 2.49 -5.55
C TRP A 95 -2.66 2.60 -7.06
N ALA A 96 -1.85 1.91 -7.86
CA ALA A 96 -1.95 1.95 -9.32
C ALA A 96 -3.30 1.41 -9.80
N ILE A 97 -3.77 0.31 -9.19
CA ILE A 97 -5.06 -0.31 -9.50
C ILE A 97 -6.21 0.65 -9.20
N VAL A 98 -6.27 1.22 -7.99
CA VAL A 98 -7.35 2.16 -7.61
C VAL A 98 -7.38 3.38 -8.52
N ARG A 99 -6.21 3.87 -8.90
CA ARG A 99 -6.11 5.04 -9.78
C ARG A 99 -6.45 4.70 -11.22
N TRP A 100 -6.17 3.49 -11.67
CA TRP A 100 -6.65 3.01 -12.95
C TRP A 100 -8.18 2.88 -12.97
N ILE A 101 -8.77 2.35 -11.89
CA ILE A 101 -10.23 2.25 -11.72
C ILE A 101 -10.89 3.63 -11.74
N PHE A 102 -10.40 4.60 -10.96
CA PHE A 102 -10.95 5.96 -10.98
C PHE A 102 -10.77 6.64 -12.34
N ASN A 103 -9.63 6.44 -13.01
CA ASN A 103 -9.44 6.97 -14.36
C ASN A 103 -10.41 6.32 -15.37
N PHE A 104 -10.74 5.04 -15.19
CA PHE A 104 -11.74 4.35 -16.01
C PHE A 104 -13.16 4.89 -15.75
N ILE A 105 -13.55 5.06 -14.48
CA ILE A 105 -14.86 5.61 -14.08
C ILE A 105 -15.01 7.03 -14.61
N ASN A 106 -14.02 7.91 -14.41
CA ASN A 106 -14.08 9.29 -14.89
C ASN A 106 -14.11 9.39 -16.44
N LYS A 107 -13.46 8.46 -17.14
CA LYS A 107 -13.56 8.37 -18.61
C LYS A 107 -14.95 7.94 -19.10
N GLN A 108 -15.77 7.39 -18.20
CA GLN A 108 -17.17 6.98 -18.43
C GLN A 108 -18.16 8.00 -17.85
N GLU A 109 -17.81 8.75 -16.79
CA GLU A 109 -18.62 9.84 -16.24
C GLU A 109 -18.70 11.00 -17.24
N GLY A 110 -19.88 11.17 -17.83
CA GLY A 110 -20.14 12.20 -18.84
C GLY A 110 -20.49 11.63 -20.21
N LYS A 111 -20.20 10.35 -20.48
CA LYS A 111 -20.89 9.60 -21.53
C LYS A 111 -22.08 8.91 -20.88
N THR A 112 -23.30 9.19 -21.36
CA THR A 112 -24.44 8.37 -20.95
C THR A 112 -24.10 6.93 -21.36
N ILE A 113 -24.32 5.91 -20.51
CA ILE A 113 -24.02 4.48 -20.80
C ILE A 113 -24.50 4.05 -22.21
N ILE A 114 -25.55 4.71 -22.71
CA ILE A 114 -26.14 4.61 -24.04
C ILE A 114 -25.19 5.05 -25.18
N GLU A 115 -24.37 6.06 -24.97
CA GLU A 115 -23.41 6.61 -25.93
C GLU A 115 -22.16 5.71 -26.03
N VAL A 116 -21.70 5.16 -24.90
CA VAL A 116 -20.62 4.16 -24.87
C VAL A 116 -21.03 2.86 -25.59
N MET A 117 -22.28 2.40 -25.40
CA MET A 117 -22.82 1.25 -26.14
C MET A 117 -23.02 1.54 -27.64
N LYS A 118 -23.34 2.78 -28.02
CA LYS A 118 -23.40 3.19 -29.44
C LYS A 118 -22.03 3.19 -30.10
N ASP A 119 -21.01 3.74 -29.44
CA ASP A 119 -19.63 3.75 -29.94
C ASP A 119 -19.07 2.32 -30.09
N LEU A 120 -19.33 1.45 -29.11
CA LEU A 120 -18.92 0.04 -29.17
C LEU A 120 -19.64 -0.76 -30.27
N LYS A 121 -20.94 -0.50 -30.47
CA LYS A 121 -21.70 -1.16 -31.54
C LYS A 121 -21.22 -0.71 -32.92
N LYS A 122 -20.90 0.58 -33.08
CA LYS A 122 -20.38 1.15 -34.32
C LYS A 122 -18.99 0.63 -34.65
N ALA A 123 -18.09 0.56 -33.66
CA ALA A 123 -16.77 -0.03 -33.83
C ALA A 123 -16.82 -1.54 -34.14
N LYS A 124 -17.78 -2.28 -33.55
CA LYS A 124 -17.98 -3.70 -33.85
C LYS A 124 -18.48 -3.93 -35.29
N ASP A 125 -19.37 -3.08 -35.78
CA ASP A 125 -19.89 -3.17 -37.15
C ASP A 125 -18.80 -2.79 -38.19
N ASP A 126 -17.94 -1.81 -37.89
CA ASP A 126 -16.80 -1.44 -38.75
C ASP A 126 -15.70 -2.52 -38.80
N ILE A 127 -15.54 -3.32 -37.74
CA ILE A 127 -14.59 -4.46 -37.71
C ILE A 127 -15.18 -5.70 -38.44
N GLN A 128 -16.50 -5.76 -38.59
CA GLN A 128 -17.19 -6.86 -39.28
C GLN A 128 -17.46 -6.59 -40.77
N SER A 129 -17.09 -5.42 -41.33
CA SER A 129 -17.14 -5.12 -42.77
C SER A 129 -15.79 -5.37 -43.45
#